data_AF-A0A385D8S5-F1
#
_entry.id   AF-A0A385D8S5-F1
#
_cell.length_a   1.000
_cell.length_b   1.000
_cell.length_c   1.000
_cell.angle_alpha   90.00
_cell.angle_beta   90.00
_cell.angle_gamma   90.00
#
_symmetry.space_group_name_H-M   'P 1'
#
loop_
_entity.id
_entity.type
_entity.pdbx_description
1 polymer ?
#
loop_
_entity_poly.entity_id
_entity_poly.type
_entity_poly.pdbx_seq_one_letter_code
_entity_poly.pdbx_strand_id
1 'polypeptide(L)'
;MTQPIPHHVLYELGCTEGSPATLRLLARDQDRRRLLLLRAVLDAAEAAGADRCPPAARRGLAESWALLEAAERAAPDRGATVRSLLLAPLVGPWAERALALLTGAGPPDPAATARALAHLAPLAAAAAVRTGLPFLLRLNATGGTLALPTLGALRTGPGTVPVDAHHSGGRLVLRADGPRTVTVRPQRGYGAWAASPAWRAAHALPPLVPGGHPVPLDDLDPYRVPHHPDQPGFTGITDLDDLARKRWGAAWSGAAAALGHGGPHRIGEAVTLLRCVVPLAPPGGGAAGEPPPGSCSGTRREAFGAVLSSEPPDATGFAETLVHETQHVKLAALAALTPLHQADPAPRHFAPWRPDPRPFDGLWHGVYSHLALADWWLHHARALPPGPGRERAWAEHARRREQVGAALPVLVGSDALTPAGRTVAEGMVTAYTRLTQAEVPADHLARAVAYVATTRALWLQRQGGTHPS
;
A
#
# COMPACT_ATOMS: atom_id res chain seq x y z
N MET A 1 -17.27 21.76 7.55
CA MET A 1 -17.51 21.84 6.09
C MET A 1 -16.17 21.67 5.40
N THR A 2 -15.96 20.56 4.70
CA THR A 2 -14.78 20.36 3.85
C THR A 2 -14.81 21.39 2.72
N GLN A 3 -13.71 22.10 2.48
CA GLN A 3 -13.62 22.97 1.30
C GLN A 3 -13.83 22.13 0.04
N PRO A 4 -14.65 22.59 -0.92
CA PRO A 4 -14.83 21.88 -2.18
C PRO A 4 -13.50 21.75 -2.91
N ILE A 5 -13.20 20.56 -3.44
CA ILE A 5 -11.99 20.33 -4.23
C ILE A 5 -12.11 21.14 -5.52
N PRO A 6 -11.11 21.97 -5.88
CA PRO A 6 -11.17 22.76 -7.10
C PRO A 6 -11.35 21.89 -8.35
N HIS A 7 -12.17 22.35 -9.29
CA HIS A 7 -12.46 21.63 -10.54
C HIS A 7 -11.18 21.18 -11.28
N HIS A 8 -10.17 22.06 -11.36
CA HIS A 8 -8.90 21.74 -12.03
C HIS A 8 -8.16 20.57 -11.39
N VAL A 9 -8.24 20.39 -10.06
CA VAL A 9 -7.62 19.27 -9.35
C VAL A 9 -8.33 17.96 -9.70
N LEU A 10 -9.68 17.98 -9.71
CA LEU A 10 -10.48 16.82 -10.09
C LEU A 10 -10.22 16.40 -11.54
N TYR A 11 -10.17 17.39 -12.45
CA TYR A 11 -9.96 17.15 -13.88
C TYR A 11 -8.54 16.63 -14.16
N GLU A 12 -7.52 17.22 -13.54
CA GLU A 12 -6.13 16.74 -13.62
C GLU A 12 -6.00 15.29 -13.13
N LEU A 13 -6.58 14.98 -11.97
CA LEU A 13 -6.61 13.61 -11.45
C LEU A 13 -7.37 12.69 -12.41
N GLY A 14 -8.48 13.13 -12.99
CA GLY A 14 -9.24 12.39 -14.01
C GLY A 14 -8.41 12.02 -15.24
N CYS A 15 -7.50 12.89 -15.68
CA CYS A 15 -6.53 12.59 -16.74
C CYS A 15 -5.45 11.56 -16.33
N THR A 16 -5.55 10.97 -15.13
CA THR A 16 -4.53 10.12 -14.47
C THR A 16 -3.23 10.85 -14.15
N GLU A 17 -3.24 12.18 -14.19
CA GLU A 17 -2.08 13.02 -13.87
C GLU A 17 -2.11 13.42 -12.38
N GLY A 18 -1.31 14.42 -12.02
CA GLY A 18 -1.26 14.97 -10.67
C GLY A 18 -0.05 15.86 -10.47
N SER A 19 -0.26 17.17 -10.44
CA SER A 19 0.77 18.14 -10.12
C SER A 19 1.31 17.88 -8.72
N PRO A 20 2.53 18.34 -8.42
CA PRO A 20 3.09 18.20 -7.07
C PRO A 20 2.18 18.80 -5.99
N ALA A 21 1.42 19.86 -6.30
CA ALA A 21 0.46 20.45 -5.37
C ALA A 21 -0.75 19.53 -5.13
N THR A 22 -1.33 18.97 -6.19
CA THR A 22 -2.44 17.99 -6.13
C THR A 22 -2.04 16.75 -5.35
N LEU A 23 -0.87 16.17 -5.62
CA LEU A 23 -0.40 14.96 -4.93
C LEU A 23 -0.14 15.25 -3.44
N ARG A 24 0.44 16.40 -3.11
CA ARG A 24 0.62 16.83 -1.71
C ARG A 24 -0.70 17.09 -0.98
N LEU A 25 -1.73 17.56 -1.68
CA LEU A 25 -3.07 17.69 -1.12
C LEU A 25 -3.61 16.32 -0.68
N LEU A 26 -3.54 15.31 -1.55
CA LEU A 26 -3.96 13.95 -1.24
C LEU A 26 -3.17 13.39 -0.05
N ALA A 27 -1.82 13.46 -0.10
CA ALA A 27 -0.97 12.96 0.98
C ALA A 27 -1.25 13.64 2.33
N ARG A 28 -1.41 14.98 2.34
CA ARG A 28 -1.71 15.75 3.55
C ARG A 28 -3.06 15.38 4.15
N ASP A 29 -4.07 15.15 3.31
CA ASP A 29 -5.38 14.71 3.80
C ASP A 29 -5.30 13.34 4.47
N GLN A 30 -4.61 12.39 3.84
CA GLN A 30 -4.41 11.05 4.40
C GLN A 30 -3.61 11.10 5.71
N ASP A 31 -2.59 11.97 5.80
CA ASP A 31 -1.84 12.18 7.04
C ASP A 31 -2.71 12.76 8.16
N ARG A 32 -3.59 13.72 7.83
CA ARG A 32 -4.54 14.30 8.80
C ARG A 32 -5.53 13.25 9.29
N ARG A 33 -6.10 12.46 8.38
CA ARG A 33 -6.99 11.35 8.75
C ARG A 33 -6.30 10.34 9.65
N ARG A 34 -5.04 10.01 9.36
CA ARG A 34 -4.26 9.12 10.22
C ARG A 34 -4.10 9.68 11.63
N LEU A 35 -3.76 10.95 11.77
CA LEU A 35 -3.62 11.59 13.08
C LEU A 35 -4.96 11.68 13.83
N LEU A 36 -6.06 11.96 13.11
CA LEU A 36 -7.41 11.95 13.68
C LEU A 36 -7.82 10.54 14.14
N LEU A 37 -7.48 9.51 13.37
CA LEU A 37 -7.73 8.12 13.74
C LEU A 37 -6.95 7.73 15.00
N LEU A 38 -5.66 8.09 15.09
CA LEU A 38 -4.85 7.87 16.29
C LEU A 38 -5.44 8.61 17.49
N ARG A 39 -5.89 9.84 17.31
CA ARG A 39 -6.58 10.60 18.36
C ARG A 39 -7.86 9.90 18.81
N ALA A 40 -8.68 9.41 17.87
CA ALA A 40 -9.90 8.67 18.18
C ALA A 40 -9.61 7.39 18.97
N VAL A 41 -8.52 6.67 18.70
CA VAL A 41 -8.09 5.50 19.50
C VAL A 41 -7.79 5.89 20.94
N LEU A 42 -7.06 7.00 21.15
CA LEU A 42 -6.74 7.49 22.50
C LEU A 42 -8.01 7.88 23.28
N ASP A 43 -8.87 8.68 22.66
CA ASP A 43 -10.13 9.13 23.28
C ASP A 43 -11.06 7.93 23.58
N ALA A 44 -11.15 6.96 22.66
CA ALA A 44 -11.96 5.77 22.86
C ALA A 44 -11.42 4.86 23.98
N ALA A 45 -10.08 4.75 24.11
CA ALA A 45 -9.47 3.97 25.19
C ALA A 45 -9.69 4.61 26.58
N GLU A 46 -9.71 5.94 26.64
CA GLU A 46 -10.03 6.70 27.85
C GLU A 46 -11.50 6.54 28.25
N ALA A 47 -12.43 6.64 27.28
CA ALA A 47 -13.86 6.56 27.52
C ALA A 47 -14.38 5.12 27.77
N ALA A 48 -13.68 4.09 27.29
CA ALA A 48 -14.13 2.70 27.40
C ALA A 48 -14.24 2.20 28.86
N GLY A 49 -15.23 1.36 29.13
CA GLY A 49 -15.33 0.63 30.40
C GLY A 49 -14.18 -0.37 30.61
N ALA A 50 -13.96 -0.78 31.85
CA ALA A 50 -12.87 -1.72 32.22
C ALA A 50 -13.06 -3.13 31.62
N ASP A 51 -14.30 -3.49 31.29
CA ASP A 51 -14.69 -4.71 30.56
C ASP A 51 -14.17 -4.73 29.12
N ARG A 52 -13.97 -3.55 28.53
CA ARG A 52 -13.53 -3.40 27.14
C ARG A 52 -12.08 -2.96 27.04
N CYS A 53 -11.68 -1.97 27.84
CA CYS A 53 -10.30 -1.50 27.94
C CYS A 53 -9.79 -1.75 29.37
N PRO A 54 -9.13 -2.90 29.62
CA PRO A 54 -8.56 -3.19 30.93
C PRO A 54 -7.63 -2.07 31.41
N PRO A 55 -7.62 -1.71 32.71
CA PRO A 55 -6.80 -0.61 33.22
C PRO A 55 -5.30 -0.73 32.89
N ALA A 56 -4.76 -1.95 32.83
CA ALA A 56 -3.37 -2.19 32.44
C ALA A 56 -3.10 -1.86 30.97
N ALA A 57 -4.03 -2.17 30.06
CA ALA A 57 -3.91 -1.83 28.64
C ALA A 57 -3.97 -0.32 28.42
N ARG A 58 -4.87 0.37 29.13
CA ARG A 58 -4.96 1.84 29.12
C ARG A 58 -3.66 2.50 29.58
N ARG A 59 -3.09 2.03 30.70
CA ARG A 59 -1.79 2.53 31.19
C ARG A 59 -0.67 2.32 30.18
N GLY A 60 -0.55 1.12 29.61
CA GLY A 60 0.48 0.82 28.60
C GLY A 60 0.35 1.67 27.33
N LEU A 61 -0.89 1.98 26.90
CA LEU A 61 -1.15 2.91 25.80
C LEU A 61 -0.66 4.32 26.14
N ALA A 62 -1.02 4.83 27.32
CA ALA A 62 -0.61 6.15 27.79
C ALA A 62 0.92 6.27 27.95
N GLU A 63 1.58 5.25 28.51
CA GLU A 63 3.04 5.18 28.62
C GLU A 63 3.72 5.21 27.23
N SER A 64 3.19 4.45 26.28
CA SER A 64 3.70 4.42 24.90
C SER A 64 3.52 5.77 24.20
N TRP A 65 2.37 6.42 24.40
CA TRP A 65 2.10 7.76 23.86
C TRP A 65 3.03 8.82 24.48
N ALA A 66 3.21 8.79 25.81
CA ALA A 66 4.13 9.69 26.49
C ALA A 66 5.59 9.53 26.01
N LEU A 67 6.02 8.32 25.69
CA LEU A 67 7.34 8.06 25.10
C LEU A 67 7.46 8.63 23.68
N LEU A 68 6.40 8.56 22.86
CA LEU A 68 6.37 9.21 21.53
C LEU A 68 6.50 10.74 21.65
N GLU A 69 5.74 11.36 22.55
CA GLU A 69 5.83 12.81 22.80
C GLU A 69 7.21 13.21 23.32
N ALA A 70 7.79 12.42 24.22
CA ALA A 70 9.15 12.63 24.72
C ALA A 70 10.18 12.51 23.58
N ALA A 71 10.04 11.52 22.70
CA ALA A 71 10.92 11.35 21.56
C ALA A 71 10.83 12.53 20.58
N GLU A 72 9.62 13.02 20.28
CA GLU A 72 9.42 14.18 19.41
C GLU A 72 10.02 15.46 20.01
N ARG A 73 9.85 15.68 21.32
CA ARG A 73 10.44 16.83 22.04
C ARG A 73 11.96 16.77 22.14
N ALA A 74 12.54 15.58 22.34
CA ALA A 74 13.97 15.41 22.59
C ALA A 74 14.85 15.68 21.36
N ALA A 75 14.29 15.58 20.16
CA ALA A 75 15.01 15.86 18.93
C ALA A 75 14.10 16.61 17.93
N PRO A 76 13.89 17.93 18.09
CA PRO A 76 13.01 18.71 17.22
C PRO A 76 13.38 18.60 15.74
N ASP A 77 14.69 18.59 15.42
CA ASP A 77 15.22 18.39 14.06
C ASP A 77 14.88 17.00 13.48
N ARG A 78 14.54 16.04 14.35
CA ARG A 78 14.11 14.68 14.01
C ARG A 78 12.64 14.42 14.34
N GLY A 79 11.85 15.45 14.68
CA GLY A 79 10.41 15.31 14.91
C GLY A 79 9.69 14.73 13.70
N ALA A 80 10.16 15.07 12.50
CA ALA A 80 9.71 14.46 11.25
C ALA A 80 9.87 12.93 11.22
N THR A 81 10.90 12.37 11.87
CA THR A 81 11.09 10.91 11.99
C THR A 81 10.01 10.28 12.86
N VAL A 82 9.71 10.87 14.02
CA VAL A 82 8.63 10.38 14.90
C VAL A 82 7.29 10.44 14.16
N ARG A 83 7.02 11.57 13.51
CA ARG A 83 5.81 11.74 12.71
C ARG A 83 5.72 10.72 11.57
N SER A 84 6.83 10.44 10.88
CA SER A 84 6.85 9.44 9.80
C SER A 84 6.51 8.02 10.26
N LEU A 85 6.85 7.65 11.50
CA LEU A 85 6.46 6.37 12.08
C LEU A 85 4.95 6.28 12.33
N LEU A 86 4.34 7.34 12.88
CA LEU A 86 2.89 7.39 13.09
C LEU A 86 2.10 7.40 11.77
N LEU A 87 2.73 7.94 10.72
CA LEU A 87 2.18 8.01 9.36
C LEU A 87 2.59 6.84 8.47
N ALA A 88 3.31 5.84 9.01
CA ALA A 88 3.71 4.67 8.27
C ALA A 88 2.44 3.90 7.81
N PRO A 89 2.40 3.37 6.57
CA PRO A 89 1.16 2.84 6.00
C PRO A 89 0.43 1.83 6.89
N LEU A 90 1.15 0.87 7.46
CA LEU A 90 0.59 -0.26 8.22
C LEU A 90 0.08 0.11 9.64
N VAL A 91 0.37 1.32 10.12
CA VAL A 91 -0.25 1.88 11.33
C VAL A 91 -1.76 2.10 11.15
N GLY A 92 -2.26 2.21 9.92
CA GLY A 92 -3.67 2.48 9.63
C GLY A 92 -4.56 1.29 9.91
N PRO A 93 -4.31 0.14 9.27
CA PRO A 93 -5.00 -1.10 9.60
C PRO A 93 -4.98 -1.41 11.11
N TRP A 94 -3.84 -1.16 11.77
CA TRP A 94 -3.75 -1.29 13.23
C TRP A 94 -4.72 -0.36 13.95
N ALA A 95 -4.66 0.94 13.67
CA ALA A 95 -5.44 1.94 14.38
C ALA A 95 -6.95 1.76 14.15
N GLU A 96 -7.36 1.37 12.93
CA GLU A 96 -8.76 1.02 12.64
C GLU A 96 -9.22 -0.20 13.44
N ARG A 97 -8.40 -1.26 13.50
CA ARG A 97 -8.70 -2.45 14.31
C ARG A 97 -8.79 -2.10 15.80
N ALA A 98 -7.84 -1.31 16.31
CA ALA A 98 -7.82 -0.89 17.70
C ALA A 98 -9.09 -0.08 18.05
N LEU A 99 -9.47 0.86 17.18
CA LEU A 99 -10.70 1.64 17.34
C LEU A 99 -11.94 0.74 17.30
N ALA A 100 -12.04 -0.18 16.33
CA ALA A 100 -13.16 -1.10 16.22
C ALA A 100 -13.35 -1.99 17.46
N LEU A 101 -12.26 -2.45 18.08
CA LEU A 101 -12.32 -3.21 19.34
C LEU A 101 -12.82 -2.34 20.52
N LEU A 102 -12.41 -1.07 20.55
CA LEU A 102 -12.80 -0.11 21.59
C LEU A 102 -14.23 0.41 21.45
N THR A 103 -14.78 0.49 20.25
CA THR A 103 -16.10 1.12 20.00
C THR A 103 -17.15 0.17 19.44
N GLY A 104 -16.77 -1.06 19.08
CA GLY A 104 -17.66 -2.01 18.41
C GLY A 104 -18.84 -2.44 19.27
N ALA A 105 -20.01 -2.57 18.65
CA ALA A 105 -21.26 -2.98 19.30
C ALA A 105 -21.29 -4.47 19.73
N GLY A 106 -20.33 -5.27 19.28
CA GLY A 106 -20.19 -6.68 19.66
C GLY A 106 -19.75 -6.88 21.11
N PRO A 107 -19.76 -8.15 21.60
CA PRO A 107 -19.28 -8.48 22.94
C PRO A 107 -17.81 -8.02 23.11
N PRO A 108 -17.45 -7.42 24.25
CA PRO A 108 -16.07 -7.01 24.53
C PRO A 108 -15.10 -8.19 24.45
N ASP A 109 -13.96 -7.98 23.80
CA ASP A 109 -12.78 -8.85 23.89
C ASP A 109 -11.62 -8.05 24.50
N PRO A 110 -11.51 -8.02 25.85
CA PRO A 110 -10.46 -7.24 26.52
C PRO A 110 -9.05 -7.75 26.20
N ALA A 111 -8.90 -9.05 25.89
CA ALA A 111 -7.60 -9.62 25.56
C ALA A 111 -7.15 -9.20 24.16
N ALA A 112 -8.05 -9.21 23.17
CA ALA A 112 -7.76 -8.66 21.84
C ALA A 112 -7.50 -7.16 21.89
N THR A 113 -8.27 -6.41 22.68
CA THR A 113 -8.07 -4.98 22.87
C THR A 113 -6.70 -4.69 23.48
N ALA A 114 -6.32 -5.40 24.55
CA ALA A 114 -5.00 -5.25 25.16
C ALA A 114 -3.86 -5.56 24.18
N ARG A 115 -3.98 -6.62 23.38
CA ARG A 115 -2.98 -6.95 22.34
C ARG A 115 -2.90 -5.88 21.25
N ALA A 116 -4.04 -5.35 20.80
CA ALA A 116 -4.07 -4.30 19.81
C ALA A 116 -3.40 -3.02 20.33
N LEU A 117 -3.76 -2.55 21.52
CA LEU A 117 -3.17 -1.33 22.11
C LEU A 117 -1.68 -1.46 22.39
N ALA A 118 -1.21 -2.66 22.78
CA ALA A 118 0.22 -2.92 23.02
C ALA A 118 1.10 -2.73 21.77
N HIS A 119 0.53 -2.69 20.56
CA HIS A 119 1.30 -2.45 19.33
C HIS A 119 1.84 -1.01 19.22
N LEU A 120 1.32 -0.05 19.99
CA LEU A 120 1.92 1.29 20.05
C LEU A 120 3.32 1.27 20.70
N ALA A 121 3.59 0.33 21.61
CA ALA A 121 4.84 0.26 22.34
C ALA A 121 6.07 0.01 21.42
N PRO A 122 6.03 -0.93 20.46
CA PRO A 122 7.08 -1.03 19.43
C PRO A 122 7.31 0.23 18.60
N LEU A 123 6.26 0.98 18.23
CA LEU A 123 6.37 2.25 17.51
C LEU A 123 7.08 3.31 18.38
N ALA A 124 6.69 3.42 19.64
CA ALA A 124 7.28 4.33 20.61
C ALA A 124 8.76 4.00 20.87
N ALA A 125 9.09 2.72 21.04
CA ALA A 125 10.46 2.24 21.19
C ALA A 125 11.30 2.59 19.95
N ALA A 126 10.78 2.33 18.73
CA ALA A 126 11.47 2.71 17.50
C ALA A 126 11.70 4.22 17.39
N ALA A 127 10.70 5.04 17.73
CA ALA A 127 10.82 6.49 17.74
C ALA A 127 11.90 6.98 18.72
N ALA A 128 11.91 6.44 19.94
CA ALA A 128 12.91 6.76 20.96
C ALA A 128 14.33 6.35 20.51
N VAL A 129 14.50 5.17 19.92
CA VAL A 129 15.78 4.73 19.34
C VAL A 129 16.23 5.67 18.22
N ARG A 130 15.33 6.06 17.30
CA ARG A 130 15.66 6.92 16.16
C ARG A 130 15.98 8.35 16.55
N THR A 131 15.42 8.83 17.65
CA THR A 131 15.70 10.16 18.20
C THR A 131 16.90 10.17 19.14
N GLY A 132 17.33 9.01 19.64
CA GLY A 132 18.43 8.89 20.60
C GLY A 132 17.98 8.97 22.06
N LEU A 133 16.67 9.00 22.32
CA LEU A 133 16.10 9.10 23.65
C LEU A 133 16.34 7.80 24.45
N PRO A 134 16.95 7.87 25.65
CA PRO A 134 17.06 6.72 26.53
C PRO A 134 15.69 6.30 27.08
N PHE A 135 15.44 4.99 27.18
CA PHE A 135 14.22 4.47 27.78
C PHE A 135 14.40 3.05 28.30
N LEU A 136 13.51 2.65 29.21
CA LEU A 136 13.26 1.27 29.62
C LEU A 136 11.77 0.98 29.41
N LEU A 137 11.44 -0.04 28.63
CA LEU A 137 10.07 -0.39 28.31
C LEU A 137 9.91 -1.92 28.20
N ARG A 138 8.83 -2.46 28.77
CA ARG A 138 8.44 -3.86 28.58
C ARG A 138 7.60 -3.96 27.31
N LEU A 139 8.08 -4.71 26.33
CA LEU A 139 7.40 -5.01 25.07
C LEU A 139 6.83 -6.43 25.10
N ASN A 140 5.92 -6.73 24.17
CA ASN A 140 5.39 -8.08 23.98
C ASN A 140 5.64 -8.53 22.54
N ALA A 141 6.44 -9.58 22.38
CA ALA A 141 6.54 -10.32 21.14
C ALA A 141 5.28 -11.17 20.98
N THR A 142 4.69 -11.20 19.78
CA THR A 142 3.48 -11.97 19.50
C THR A 142 3.69 -12.79 18.24
N GLY A 143 3.30 -14.07 18.27
CA GLY A 143 3.43 -14.93 17.09
C GLY A 143 4.90 -15.22 16.73
N GLY A 144 5.76 -15.33 17.75
CA GLY A 144 7.17 -15.68 17.55
C GLY A 144 8.08 -14.52 17.14
N THR A 145 7.58 -13.29 17.05
CA THR A 145 8.40 -12.13 16.71
C THR A 145 8.00 -10.87 17.47
N LEU A 146 8.99 -10.01 17.72
CA LEU A 146 8.80 -8.61 18.11
C LEU A 146 9.33 -7.73 16.97
N ALA A 147 8.43 -7.19 16.15
CA ALA A 147 8.77 -6.24 15.11
C ALA A 147 8.96 -4.83 15.72
N LEU A 148 10.06 -4.18 15.40
CA LEU A 148 10.38 -2.81 15.76
C LEU A 148 10.50 -1.98 14.46
N PRO A 149 9.48 -1.16 14.13
CA PRO A 149 9.41 -0.42 12.88
C PRO A 149 10.70 0.34 12.57
N THR A 150 11.11 0.32 11.30
CA THR A 150 12.39 0.86 10.78
C THR A 150 13.66 0.18 11.28
N LEU A 151 13.65 -0.61 12.36
CA LEU A 151 14.86 -1.22 12.95
C LEU A 151 15.05 -2.66 12.50
N GLY A 152 14.04 -3.51 12.73
CA GLY A 152 14.12 -4.94 12.50
C GLY A 152 13.15 -5.71 13.36
N ALA A 153 13.32 -7.02 13.45
CA ALA A 153 12.51 -7.89 14.28
C ALA A 153 13.38 -8.85 15.10
N LEU A 154 13.01 -9.05 16.36
CA LEU A 154 13.56 -10.09 17.22
C LEU A 154 12.71 -11.35 17.11
N ARG A 155 13.30 -12.48 16.76
CA ARG A 155 12.66 -13.80 16.83
C ARG A 155 12.62 -14.29 18.27
N THR A 156 11.45 -14.75 18.70
CA THR A 156 11.17 -15.25 20.05
C THR A 156 10.53 -16.64 19.97
N GLY A 157 10.24 -17.25 21.12
CA GLY A 157 9.39 -18.44 21.18
C GLY A 157 7.93 -18.16 20.77
N PRO A 158 7.13 -19.20 20.52
CA PRO A 158 5.72 -19.06 20.17
C PRO A 158 4.91 -18.42 21.30
N GLY A 159 3.72 -17.91 20.97
CA GLY A 159 2.83 -17.26 21.92
C GLY A 159 3.15 -15.78 22.14
N THR A 160 2.82 -15.28 23.34
CA THR A 160 3.14 -13.92 23.78
C THR A 160 4.35 -13.98 24.69
N VAL A 161 5.48 -13.44 24.26
CA VAL A 161 6.74 -13.45 25.02
C VAL A 161 7.07 -12.02 25.43
N PRO A 162 7.18 -11.72 26.72
CA PRO A 162 7.53 -10.38 27.16
C PRO A 162 9.04 -10.13 26.95
N VAL A 163 9.38 -8.90 26.58
CA VAL A 163 10.75 -8.51 26.21
C VAL A 163 11.09 -7.18 26.87
N ASP A 164 12.11 -7.14 27.72
CA ASP A 164 12.64 -5.88 28.25
C ASP A 164 13.49 -5.20 27.19
N ALA A 165 13.10 -3.99 26.82
CA ALA A 165 13.83 -3.12 25.91
C ALA A 165 14.46 -1.97 26.67
N HIS A 166 15.79 -1.87 26.62
CA HIS A 166 16.56 -0.78 27.19
C HIS A 166 17.40 -0.12 26.10
N HIS A 167 17.14 1.16 25.83
CA HIS A 167 17.96 1.96 24.92
C HIS A 167 18.79 2.97 25.71
N SER A 168 20.11 2.92 25.53
CA SER A 168 21.05 3.91 26.07
C SER A 168 22.37 3.86 25.30
N GLY A 169 23.09 4.99 25.22
CA GLY A 169 24.39 5.07 24.55
C GLY A 169 24.37 4.62 23.08
N GLY A 170 23.25 4.84 22.37
CA GLY A 170 23.08 4.45 20.96
C GLY A 170 22.95 2.94 20.73
N ARG A 171 22.63 2.16 21.77
CA ARG A 171 22.43 0.71 21.68
C ARG A 171 21.07 0.36 22.28
N LEU A 172 20.34 -0.51 21.61
CA LEU A 172 19.12 -1.12 22.11
C LEU A 172 19.43 -2.53 22.59
N VAL A 173 19.19 -2.81 23.87
CA VAL A 173 19.34 -4.13 24.48
C VAL A 173 17.95 -4.73 24.66
N LEU A 174 17.72 -5.89 24.06
CA LEU A 174 16.49 -6.66 24.16
C LEU A 174 16.74 -7.93 24.97
N ARG A 175 15.94 -8.16 26.01
CA ARG A 175 15.99 -9.37 26.85
C ARG A 175 14.63 -10.04 26.87
N ALA A 176 14.53 -11.22 26.27
CA ALA A 176 13.36 -12.09 26.38
C ALA A 176 13.60 -13.14 27.48
N ASP A 177 12.54 -13.75 28.02
CA ASP A 177 12.66 -14.75 29.08
C ASP A 177 13.66 -15.87 28.70
N GLY A 178 14.69 -16.05 29.54
CA GLY A 178 15.87 -16.91 29.29
C GLY A 178 17.19 -16.11 29.23
N PRO A 179 18.35 -16.76 28.98
CA PRO A 179 19.67 -16.09 28.99
C PRO A 179 19.94 -15.23 27.73
N ARG A 180 18.98 -15.12 26.81
CA ARG A 180 19.21 -14.53 25.48
C ARG A 180 19.06 -13.01 25.53
N THR A 181 20.18 -12.32 25.65
CA THR A 181 20.28 -10.87 25.44
C THR A 181 20.72 -10.57 24.01
N VAL A 182 19.98 -9.71 23.30
CA VAL A 182 20.34 -9.24 21.96
C VAL A 182 20.68 -7.75 22.02
N THR A 183 21.88 -7.38 21.57
CA THR A 183 22.30 -5.98 21.47
C THR A 183 22.22 -5.51 20.03
N VAL A 184 21.32 -4.57 19.78
CA VAL A 184 21.00 -3.98 18.48
C VAL A 184 21.66 -2.61 18.36
N ARG A 185 22.32 -2.36 17.23
CA ARG A 185 22.93 -1.08 16.86
C ARG A 185 22.14 -0.47 15.70
N PRO A 186 21.39 0.62 15.91
CA PRO A 186 20.63 1.29 14.85
C PRO A 186 21.56 1.80 13.75
N GLN A 187 21.19 1.58 12.49
CA GLN A 187 21.85 2.21 11.34
C GLN A 187 21.21 3.58 11.06
N ARG A 188 21.91 4.47 10.34
CA ARG A 188 21.32 5.77 9.96
C ARG A 188 20.17 5.56 8.96
N GLY A 189 19.06 6.27 9.17
CA GLY A 189 17.88 6.21 8.31
C GLY A 189 17.02 4.98 8.57
N TYR A 190 17.44 3.81 8.08
CA TYR A 190 16.65 2.57 8.12
C TYR A 190 17.54 1.36 8.45
N GLY A 191 16.96 0.35 9.09
CA GLY A 191 17.65 -0.86 9.53
C GLY A 191 18.42 -0.71 10.84
N ALA A 192 18.84 -1.85 11.37
CA ALA A 192 19.70 -1.97 12.53
C ALA A 192 20.42 -3.31 12.49
N TRP A 193 21.64 -3.35 13.03
CA TRP A 193 22.48 -4.54 13.04
C TRP A 193 22.56 -5.17 14.43
N ALA A 194 22.61 -6.51 14.48
CA ALA A 194 22.99 -7.27 15.66
C ALA A 194 23.75 -8.53 15.24
N ALA A 195 24.70 -8.98 16.06
CA ALA A 195 25.44 -10.22 15.83
C ALA A 195 24.62 -11.50 16.15
N SER A 196 23.38 -11.35 16.60
CA SER A 196 22.54 -12.48 16.99
C SER A 196 21.75 -13.00 15.79
N PRO A 197 21.72 -14.32 15.54
CA PRO A 197 20.89 -14.88 14.49
C PRO A 197 19.40 -14.65 14.76
N ALA A 198 19.00 -14.42 16.02
CA ALA A 198 17.62 -14.11 16.38
C ALA A 198 17.16 -12.73 15.89
N TRP A 199 18.06 -11.87 15.42
CA TRP A 199 17.72 -10.56 14.88
C TRP A 199 17.59 -10.61 13.36
N ARG A 200 16.51 -10.04 12.82
CA ARG A 200 16.32 -9.80 11.39
C ARG A 200 16.27 -8.30 11.16
N ALA A 201 17.21 -7.74 10.43
CA ALA A 201 17.25 -6.31 10.14
C ALA A 201 16.10 -5.90 9.21
N ALA A 202 15.52 -4.71 9.44
CA ALA A 202 14.60 -4.12 8.49
C ALA A 202 15.36 -3.67 7.24
N HIS A 203 14.74 -3.83 6.06
CA HIS A 203 15.36 -3.47 4.78
C HIS A 203 14.56 -2.39 4.05
N ALA A 204 15.26 -1.58 3.25
CA ALA A 204 14.66 -0.59 2.36
C ALA A 204 15.39 -0.60 1.03
N LEU A 205 14.63 -0.43 -0.04
CA LEU A 205 15.14 -0.17 -1.37
C LEU A 205 15.74 1.26 -1.41
N PRO A 206 16.79 1.49 -2.22
CA PRO A 206 17.36 2.82 -2.40
C PRO A 206 16.30 3.85 -2.87
N PRO A 207 16.50 5.16 -2.62
CA PRO A 207 15.63 6.20 -3.16
C PRO A 207 15.43 6.08 -4.68
N LEU A 208 14.21 6.32 -5.16
CA LEU A 208 13.90 6.36 -6.60
C LEU A 208 14.66 7.47 -7.33
N VAL A 209 14.89 8.59 -6.65
CA VAL A 209 15.57 9.76 -7.19
C VAL A 209 16.69 10.22 -6.25
N PRO A 210 17.77 10.84 -6.76
CA PRO A 210 18.80 11.44 -5.93
C PRO A 210 18.21 12.42 -4.90
N GLY A 211 18.67 12.33 -3.65
CA GLY A 211 18.16 13.15 -2.55
C GLY A 211 16.78 12.73 -2.01
N GLY A 212 16.15 11.70 -2.59
CA GLY A 212 14.91 11.13 -2.08
C GLY A 212 15.10 10.25 -0.83
N HIS A 213 14.01 9.65 -0.37
CA HIS A 213 14.01 8.74 0.79
C HIS A 213 14.06 7.27 0.35
N PRO A 214 14.74 6.39 1.12
CA PRO A 214 14.65 4.95 0.90
C PRO A 214 13.20 4.48 0.98
N VAL A 215 12.85 3.45 0.20
CA VAL A 215 11.52 2.86 0.20
C VAL A 215 11.56 1.57 1.02
N PRO A 216 10.98 1.54 2.24
CA PRO A 216 10.89 0.34 3.05
C PRO A 216 10.36 -0.86 2.26
N LEU A 217 11.04 -2.00 2.38
CA LEU A 217 10.55 -3.29 1.92
C LEU A 217 10.06 -4.03 3.16
N ASP A 218 8.78 -3.82 3.50
CA ASP A 218 8.21 -4.16 4.80
C ASP A 218 7.70 -5.60 4.86
N ASP A 219 8.61 -6.51 5.22
CA ASP A 219 8.33 -7.93 5.48
C ASP A 219 8.22 -8.23 6.99
N LEU A 220 8.12 -7.22 7.86
CA LEU A 220 8.23 -7.40 9.31
C LEU A 220 6.96 -7.01 10.07
N ASP A 221 6.22 -5.99 9.62
CA ASP A 221 5.08 -5.47 10.37
C ASP A 221 3.93 -6.48 10.48
N PRO A 222 3.35 -6.70 11.68
CA PRO A 222 2.30 -7.71 11.87
C PRO A 222 0.95 -7.37 11.22
N TYR A 223 0.71 -6.12 10.83
CA TYR A 223 -0.51 -5.65 10.16
C TYR A 223 -0.42 -5.66 8.63
N ARG A 224 0.68 -6.22 8.08
CA ARG A 224 0.84 -6.46 6.63
C ARG A 224 -0.17 -7.48 6.07
N VAL A 225 -0.70 -8.37 6.92
CA VAL A 225 -1.74 -9.34 6.54
C VAL A 225 -3.11 -8.65 6.48
N PRO A 226 -3.86 -8.77 5.37
CA PRO A 226 -5.25 -8.34 5.30
C PRO A 226 -6.12 -9.10 6.30
N HIS A 227 -7.14 -8.43 6.85
CA HIS A 227 -8.12 -9.07 7.74
C HIS A 227 -8.97 -10.14 7.03
N HIS A 228 -9.05 -10.08 5.70
CA HIS A 228 -9.70 -11.08 4.85
C HIS A 228 -8.67 -11.61 3.83
N PRO A 229 -7.93 -12.67 4.17
CA PRO A 229 -6.90 -13.22 3.28
C PRO A 229 -7.46 -13.80 1.98
N ASP A 230 -8.75 -14.13 1.94
CA ASP A 230 -9.45 -14.69 0.78
C ASP A 230 -9.79 -13.66 -0.31
N GLN A 231 -9.30 -12.41 -0.20
CA GLN A 231 -9.51 -11.41 -1.24
C GLN A 231 -8.83 -11.83 -2.56
N PRO A 232 -9.55 -11.87 -3.69
CA PRO A 232 -9.01 -12.30 -4.97
C PRO A 232 -7.83 -11.44 -5.44
N GLY A 233 -6.63 -12.03 -5.51
CA GLY A 233 -5.39 -11.33 -5.86
C GLY A 233 -4.50 -11.01 -4.66
N PHE A 234 -4.71 -11.68 -3.52
CA PHE A 234 -3.72 -11.72 -2.44
C PHE A 234 -3.19 -13.15 -2.34
N THR A 235 -1.88 -13.32 -2.50
CA THR A 235 -1.21 -14.64 -2.58
C THR A 235 -0.59 -15.07 -1.25
N GLY A 236 -0.84 -14.33 -0.17
CA GLY A 236 -0.18 -14.49 1.11
C GLY A 236 1.01 -13.56 1.28
N ILE A 237 1.43 -13.32 2.52
CA ILE A 237 2.68 -12.61 2.83
C ILE A 237 3.87 -13.57 2.79
N THR A 238 5.04 -13.03 2.45
CA THR A 238 6.30 -13.78 2.51
C THR A 238 7.32 -13.03 3.34
N ASP A 239 8.16 -13.78 4.05
CA ASP A 239 9.36 -13.26 4.67
C ASP A 239 10.51 -13.28 3.65
N LEU A 240 11.37 -12.26 3.68
CA LEU A 240 12.47 -12.19 2.71
C LEU A 240 13.78 -12.68 3.33
N ASP A 241 14.39 -13.67 2.68
CA ASP A 241 15.80 -14.01 2.88
C ASP A 241 16.71 -13.05 2.10
N ASP A 242 18.03 -13.18 2.30
CA ASP A 242 19.01 -12.30 1.67
C ASP A 242 19.04 -12.42 0.14
N LEU A 243 18.69 -13.59 -0.40
CA LEU A 243 18.65 -13.81 -1.85
C LEU A 243 17.45 -13.08 -2.46
N ALA A 244 16.27 -13.23 -1.87
CA ALA A 244 15.07 -12.52 -2.27
C ALA A 244 15.28 -11.00 -2.18
N ARG A 245 15.87 -10.49 -1.08
CA ARG A 245 16.20 -9.06 -0.97
C ARG A 245 17.11 -8.57 -2.11
N LYS A 246 18.10 -9.36 -2.52
CA LYS A 246 18.95 -9.03 -3.68
C LYS A 246 18.16 -8.98 -4.98
N ARG A 247 17.24 -9.93 -5.22
CA ARG A 247 16.41 -9.93 -6.43
C ARG A 247 15.44 -8.74 -6.46
N TRP A 248 14.81 -8.40 -5.34
CA TRP A 248 14.03 -7.17 -5.18
C TRP A 248 14.87 -5.92 -5.49
N GLY A 249 16.10 -5.86 -4.97
CA GLY A 249 17.04 -4.77 -5.27
C GLY A 249 17.42 -4.70 -6.75
N ALA A 250 17.59 -5.85 -7.42
CA ALA A 250 17.88 -5.92 -8.85
C ALA A 250 16.69 -5.48 -9.71
N ALA A 251 15.47 -5.91 -9.38
CA ALA A 251 14.25 -5.46 -10.07
C ALA A 251 13.97 -3.97 -9.81
N TRP A 252 14.28 -3.46 -8.62
CA TRP A 252 14.19 -2.03 -8.31
C TRP A 252 15.20 -1.19 -9.09
N SER A 253 16.39 -1.75 -9.33
CA SER A 253 17.45 -1.08 -10.07
C SER A 253 17.01 -0.83 -11.53
N GLY A 254 16.80 0.44 -11.87
CA GLY A 254 16.30 0.86 -13.18
C GLY A 254 14.81 1.17 -13.22
N ALA A 255 14.05 0.91 -12.15
CA ALA A 255 12.62 1.21 -12.07
C ALA A 255 12.35 2.71 -12.26
N ALA A 256 13.22 3.59 -11.73
CA ALA A 256 13.11 5.04 -11.92
C ALA A 256 13.25 5.45 -13.41
N ALA A 257 14.18 4.83 -14.15
CA ALA A 257 14.35 5.10 -15.58
C ALA A 257 13.15 4.60 -16.38
N ALA A 258 12.66 3.39 -16.08
CA ALA A 258 11.47 2.82 -16.72
C ALA A 258 10.20 3.64 -16.43
N LEU A 259 10.02 4.13 -15.20
CA LEU A 259 8.95 5.09 -14.84
C LEU A 259 9.10 6.39 -15.62
N GLY A 260 10.34 6.88 -15.75
CA GLY A 260 10.67 8.12 -16.45
C GLY A 260 10.26 8.14 -17.93
N HIS A 261 10.12 6.98 -18.58
CA HIS A 261 9.57 6.92 -19.93
C HIS A 261 8.15 7.50 -20.00
N GLY A 262 7.33 7.34 -18.96
CA GLY A 262 5.99 7.96 -18.87
C GLY A 262 6.01 9.45 -18.53
N GLY A 263 7.18 10.08 -18.48
CA GLY A 263 7.34 11.49 -18.17
C GLY A 263 7.54 11.80 -16.68
N PRO A 264 7.92 13.05 -16.36
CA PRO A 264 8.33 13.45 -15.01
C PRO A 264 7.21 13.31 -13.97
N HIS A 265 5.94 13.40 -14.39
CA HIS A 265 4.81 13.27 -13.49
C HIS A 265 4.71 11.86 -12.87
N ARG A 266 5.05 10.78 -13.60
CA ARG A 266 5.02 9.40 -13.07
C ARG A 266 6.05 9.17 -11.98
N ILE A 267 7.26 9.73 -12.13
CA ILE A 267 8.26 9.74 -11.06
C ILE A 267 7.75 10.57 -9.88
N GLY A 268 7.17 11.75 -10.14
CA GLY A 268 6.61 12.63 -9.10
C GLY A 268 5.51 11.95 -8.27
N GLU A 269 4.64 11.18 -8.92
CA GLU A 269 3.61 10.35 -8.29
C GLU A 269 4.23 9.31 -7.35
N ALA A 270 5.17 8.50 -7.85
CA ALA A 270 5.83 7.48 -7.06
C ALA A 270 6.59 8.09 -5.87
N VAL A 271 7.36 9.16 -6.08
CA VAL A 271 8.11 9.84 -5.01
C VAL A 271 7.18 10.44 -3.94
N THR A 272 6.00 10.92 -4.33
CA THR A 272 5.08 11.59 -3.39
C THR A 272 4.18 10.60 -2.63
N LEU A 273 3.76 9.52 -3.28
CA LEU A 273 2.71 8.64 -2.77
C LEU A 273 3.22 7.28 -2.28
N LEU A 274 4.33 6.76 -2.83
CA LEU A 274 4.91 5.49 -2.37
C LEU A 274 5.62 5.69 -1.03
N ARG A 275 5.19 4.94 -0.02
CA ARG A 275 5.75 4.98 1.34
C ARG A 275 6.39 3.67 1.75
N CYS A 276 5.93 2.54 1.22
CA CYS A 276 6.59 1.25 1.36
C CYS A 276 6.14 0.27 0.28
N VAL A 277 6.93 -0.79 0.10
CA VAL A 277 6.53 -1.99 -0.64
C VAL A 277 6.40 -3.13 0.36
N VAL A 278 5.28 -3.86 0.31
CA VAL A 278 5.02 -5.03 1.16
C VAL A 278 5.12 -6.28 0.29
N PRO A 279 6.10 -7.17 0.53
CA PRO A 279 6.28 -8.38 -0.26
C PRO A 279 5.14 -9.38 -0.07
N LEU A 280 4.62 -9.87 -1.20
CA LEU A 280 3.68 -11.00 -1.26
C LEU A 280 4.39 -12.26 -1.72
N ALA A 281 3.86 -13.42 -1.33
CA ALA A 281 4.27 -14.69 -1.90
C ALA A 281 3.91 -14.73 -3.41
N PRO A 282 4.68 -15.43 -4.26
CA PRO A 282 4.31 -15.59 -5.66
C PRO A 282 3.04 -16.46 -5.80
N PRO A 283 2.11 -16.14 -6.74
CA PRO A 283 0.96 -17.01 -7.02
C PRO A 283 1.40 -18.37 -7.57
N GLY A 284 0.77 -19.45 -7.13
CA GLY A 284 0.98 -20.80 -7.69
C GLY A 284 2.23 -21.56 -7.21
N GLY A 285 2.83 -21.14 -6.10
CA GLY A 285 4.03 -21.78 -5.51
C GLY A 285 3.82 -23.15 -4.83
N GLY A 286 2.72 -23.87 -5.11
CA GLY A 286 2.32 -25.06 -4.33
C GLY A 286 2.22 -26.39 -5.09
N ALA A 287 2.03 -26.39 -6.41
CA ALA A 287 1.78 -27.63 -7.16
C ALA A 287 2.57 -27.70 -8.48
N ALA A 288 3.17 -28.86 -8.75
CA ALA A 288 3.82 -29.13 -10.02
C ALA A 288 2.76 -29.18 -11.15
N GLY A 289 2.93 -28.34 -12.18
CA GLY A 289 2.06 -28.29 -13.36
C GLY A 289 1.23 -27.01 -13.50
N GLU A 290 1.31 -26.07 -12.56
CA GLU A 290 0.66 -24.77 -12.70
C GLU A 290 1.39 -23.86 -13.70
N PRO A 291 0.67 -22.99 -14.45
CA PRO A 291 1.28 -21.97 -15.31
C PRO A 291 2.28 -21.13 -14.53
N PRO A 292 3.26 -20.48 -15.22
CA PRO A 292 4.26 -19.67 -14.53
C PRO A 292 3.58 -18.69 -13.56
N PRO A 293 4.15 -18.46 -12.37
CA PRO A 293 3.55 -17.61 -11.36
C PRO A 293 3.26 -16.25 -11.97
N GLY A 294 1.98 -15.88 -12.06
CA GLY A 294 1.58 -14.53 -12.47
C GLY A 294 2.16 -13.46 -11.54
N SER A 295 2.09 -12.19 -11.94
CA SER A 295 2.35 -11.09 -10.99
C SER A 295 1.09 -10.82 -10.16
N CYS A 296 1.27 -10.58 -8.87
CA CYS A 296 0.21 -10.27 -7.93
C CYS A 296 0.55 -8.96 -7.23
N SER A 297 -0.32 -7.95 -7.31
CA SER A 297 -0.16 -6.69 -6.60
C SER A 297 -1.49 -6.14 -6.12
N GLY A 298 -1.42 -5.24 -5.14
CA GLY A 298 -2.60 -4.55 -4.64
C GLY A 298 -2.28 -3.42 -3.67
N THR A 299 -3.32 -2.69 -3.32
CA THR A 299 -3.29 -1.59 -2.37
C THR A 299 -4.44 -1.71 -1.39
N ARG A 300 -4.31 -1.04 -0.25
CA ARG A 300 -5.33 -1.03 0.82
C ARG A 300 -5.64 0.40 1.20
N ARG A 301 -6.92 0.73 1.35
CA ARG A 301 -7.35 2.11 1.64
C ARG A 301 -6.83 2.57 2.99
N GLU A 302 -6.90 1.67 3.97
CA GLU A 302 -6.42 1.89 5.34
C GLU A 302 -4.89 2.11 5.41
N ALA A 303 -4.14 1.54 4.46
CA ALA A 303 -2.67 1.57 4.39
C ALA A 303 -2.15 2.47 3.26
N PHE A 304 -2.58 3.74 3.26
CA PHE A 304 -2.17 4.73 2.27
C PHE A 304 -0.65 4.74 2.01
N GLY A 305 -0.26 4.58 0.74
CA GLY A 305 1.13 4.56 0.29
C GLY A 305 1.86 3.22 0.40
N ALA A 306 1.20 2.16 0.88
CA ALA A 306 1.72 0.79 0.76
C ALA A 306 1.34 0.19 -0.59
N VAL A 307 2.35 -0.30 -1.31
CA VAL A 307 2.19 -1.15 -2.50
C VAL A 307 2.49 -2.58 -2.11
N LEU A 308 1.50 -3.46 -2.15
CA LEU A 308 1.68 -4.88 -1.93
C LEU A 308 2.02 -5.52 -3.28
N SER A 309 3.07 -6.32 -3.35
CA SER A 309 3.47 -6.94 -4.60
C SER A 309 4.22 -8.25 -4.38
N SER A 310 3.97 -9.25 -5.23
CA SER A 310 4.92 -10.32 -5.49
C SER A 310 6.18 -9.72 -6.12
N GLU A 311 7.30 -10.45 -6.07
CA GLU A 311 8.55 -10.00 -6.67
C GLU A 311 8.38 -9.67 -8.17
N PRO A 312 8.60 -8.41 -8.59
CA PRO A 312 8.55 -8.05 -10.01
C PRO A 312 9.71 -8.69 -10.77
N PRO A 313 9.51 -9.14 -12.03
CA PRO A 313 10.52 -9.89 -12.78
C PRO A 313 11.73 -9.03 -13.18
N ASP A 314 11.53 -7.74 -13.39
CA ASP A 314 12.53 -6.78 -13.84
C ASP A 314 12.09 -5.33 -13.53
N ALA A 315 12.92 -4.35 -13.90
CA ALA A 315 12.65 -2.92 -13.71
C ALA A 315 11.40 -2.42 -14.44
N THR A 316 11.08 -2.97 -15.61
CA THR A 316 9.89 -2.60 -16.37
C THR A 316 8.64 -3.14 -15.66
N GLY A 317 8.67 -4.38 -15.18
CA GLY A 317 7.61 -4.97 -14.36
C GLY A 317 7.40 -4.20 -13.05
N PHE A 318 8.49 -3.77 -12.40
CA PHE A 318 8.38 -2.94 -11.19
C PHE A 318 7.72 -1.59 -11.51
N ALA A 319 8.13 -0.92 -12.59
CA ALA A 319 7.51 0.33 -13.03
C ALA A 319 6.02 0.15 -13.37
N GLU A 320 5.65 -0.93 -14.07
CA GLU A 320 4.25 -1.28 -14.35
C GLU A 320 3.44 -1.42 -13.05
N THR A 321 3.96 -2.17 -12.06
CA THR A 321 3.32 -2.31 -10.74
C THR A 321 3.15 -0.96 -10.05
N LEU A 322 4.18 -0.12 -10.04
CA LEU A 322 4.10 1.20 -9.39
C LEU A 322 3.09 2.13 -10.07
N VAL A 323 3.03 2.14 -11.41
CA VAL A 323 2.03 2.92 -12.14
C VAL A 323 0.63 2.43 -11.77
N HIS A 324 0.39 1.12 -11.83
CA HIS A 324 -0.89 0.51 -11.52
C HIS A 324 -1.36 0.87 -10.10
N GLU A 325 -0.55 0.51 -9.11
CA GLU A 325 -0.95 0.61 -7.71
C GLU A 325 -1.01 2.06 -7.23
N THR A 326 -0.15 2.94 -7.74
CA THR A 326 -0.22 4.37 -7.40
C THR A 326 -1.53 5.01 -7.89
N GLN A 327 -2.08 4.57 -9.03
CA GLN A 327 -3.40 5.03 -9.47
C GLN A 327 -4.51 4.62 -8.49
N HIS A 328 -4.47 3.39 -7.97
CA HIS A 328 -5.41 2.96 -6.94
C HIS A 328 -5.27 3.78 -5.66
N VAL A 329 -4.03 4.06 -5.23
CA VAL A 329 -3.75 4.94 -4.08
C VAL A 329 -4.31 6.35 -4.30
N LYS A 330 -4.07 6.96 -5.47
CA LYS A 330 -4.57 8.31 -5.82
C LYS A 330 -6.09 8.36 -5.77
N LEU A 331 -6.76 7.43 -6.44
CA LEU A 331 -8.21 7.41 -6.51
C LEU A 331 -8.85 7.13 -5.15
N ALA A 332 -8.29 6.21 -4.36
CA ALA A 332 -8.75 5.96 -2.99
C ALA A 332 -8.62 7.21 -2.11
N ALA A 333 -7.50 7.92 -2.19
CA ALA A 333 -7.29 9.16 -1.44
C ALA A 333 -8.26 10.27 -1.88
N LEU A 334 -8.55 10.37 -3.18
CA LEU A 334 -9.55 11.30 -3.71
C LEU A 334 -10.96 10.95 -3.22
N ALA A 335 -11.35 9.67 -3.27
CA ALA A 335 -12.64 9.19 -2.81
C ALA A 335 -12.85 9.39 -1.30
N ALA A 336 -11.78 9.35 -0.51
CA ALA A 336 -11.82 9.71 0.91
C ALA A 336 -12.08 11.20 1.13
N LEU A 337 -11.57 12.08 0.26
CA LEU A 337 -11.78 13.52 0.31
C LEU A 337 -13.19 13.94 -0.10
N THR A 338 -13.72 13.36 -1.18
CA THR A 338 -15.05 13.65 -1.70
C THR A 338 -15.67 12.38 -2.30
N PRO A 339 -16.97 12.10 -2.05
CA PRO A 339 -17.66 11.03 -2.77
C PRO A 339 -17.61 11.27 -4.28
N LEU A 340 -17.29 10.23 -5.06
CA LEU A 340 -17.27 10.29 -6.52
C LEU A 340 -18.55 9.70 -7.14
N HIS A 341 -19.15 8.71 -6.49
CA HIS A 341 -20.40 8.09 -6.93
C HIS A 341 -21.28 7.69 -5.73
N GLN A 342 -22.51 7.30 -6.03
CA GLN A 342 -23.50 6.79 -5.07
C GLN A 342 -23.98 5.37 -5.43
N ALA A 343 -23.31 4.70 -6.39
CA ALA A 343 -23.63 3.34 -6.79
C ALA A 343 -23.57 2.33 -5.63
N ASP A 344 -24.46 1.34 -5.68
CA ASP A 344 -24.49 0.23 -4.73
C ASP A 344 -23.27 -0.71 -4.90
N PRO A 345 -22.94 -1.55 -3.89
CA PRO A 345 -21.76 -2.41 -3.94
C PRO A 345 -21.99 -3.71 -4.74
N ALA A 346 -23.12 -3.90 -5.41
CA ALA A 346 -23.41 -5.15 -6.10
C ALA A 346 -22.50 -5.33 -7.32
N PRO A 347 -21.88 -6.52 -7.49
CA PRO A 347 -21.03 -6.80 -8.62
C PRO A 347 -21.86 -7.07 -9.88
N ARG A 348 -21.87 -6.13 -10.83
CA ARG A 348 -22.71 -6.20 -12.05
C ARG A 348 -21.93 -5.92 -13.34
N HIS A 349 -20.78 -5.28 -13.24
CA HIS A 349 -20.15 -4.70 -14.42
C HIS A 349 -19.09 -5.62 -15.02
N PHE A 350 -19.07 -5.68 -16.35
CA PHE A 350 -18.01 -6.33 -17.09
C PHE A 350 -16.70 -5.54 -16.98
N ALA A 351 -15.60 -6.24 -16.66
CA ALA A 351 -14.25 -5.68 -16.65
C ALA A 351 -13.31 -6.59 -17.47
N PRO A 352 -12.74 -6.13 -18.59
CA PRO A 352 -11.94 -6.96 -19.51
C PRO A 352 -10.64 -7.59 -18.94
N TRP A 353 -10.27 -7.24 -17.71
CA TRP A 353 -9.09 -7.77 -17.01
C TRP A 353 -9.45 -8.79 -15.92
N ARG A 354 -10.73 -9.08 -15.69
CA ARG A 354 -11.18 -10.08 -14.71
C ARG A 354 -12.38 -10.90 -15.21
N PRO A 355 -12.49 -12.17 -14.78
CA PRO A 355 -13.60 -13.04 -15.16
C PRO A 355 -14.89 -12.77 -14.39
N ASP A 356 -14.80 -12.25 -13.16
CA ASP A 356 -15.91 -11.96 -12.25
C ASP A 356 -16.55 -10.59 -12.54
N PRO A 357 -17.88 -10.45 -12.38
CA PRO A 357 -18.53 -9.14 -12.37
C PRO A 357 -17.95 -8.23 -11.30
N ARG A 358 -17.78 -6.95 -11.62
CA ARG A 358 -17.20 -5.95 -10.72
C ARG A 358 -18.28 -5.05 -10.12
N PRO A 359 -18.16 -4.66 -8.84
CA PRO A 359 -18.92 -3.53 -8.32
C PRO A 359 -18.48 -2.24 -9.01
N PHE A 360 -19.33 -1.21 -9.00
CA PHE A 360 -19.06 0.05 -9.71
C PHE A 360 -17.71 0.68 -9.32
N ASP A 361 -17.45 0.77 -8.01
CA ASP A 361 -16.19 1.23 -7.43
C ASP A 361 -14.99 0.40 -7.93
N GLY A 362 -15.15 -0.92 -7.96
CA GLY A 362 -14.13 -1.84 -8.44
C GLY A 362 -13.87 -1.76 -9.96
N LEU A 363 -14.87 -1.35 -10.75
CA LEU A 363 -14.71 -1.04 -12.17
C LEU A 363 -13.99 0.29 -12.34
N TRP A 364 -14.40 1.33 -11.60
CA TRP A 364 -13.78 2.65 -11.64
C TRP A 364 -12.29 2.60 -11.35
N HIS A 365 -11.91 1.93 -10.26
CA HIS A 365 -10.51 1.71 -9.90
C HIS A 365 -9.74 1.03 -11.04
N GLY A 366 -10.31 0.00 -11.67
CA GLY A 366 -9.67 -0.72 -12.77
C GLY A 366 -9.52 0.13 -14.04
N VAL A 367 -10.56 0.85 -14.46
CA VAL A 367 -10.48 1.77 -15.61
C VAL A 367 -9.41 2.84 -15.36
N TYR A 368 -9.38 3.40 -14.16
CA TYR A 368 -8.42 4.45 -13.79
C TYR A 368 -6.96 3.96 -13.84
N SER A 369 -6.66 2.76 -13.30
CA SER A 369 -5.30 2.20 -13.37
C SER A 369 -4.90 1.77 -14.77
N HIS A 370 -5.82 1.15 -15.53
CA HIS A 370 -5.53 0.70 -16.90
C HIS A 370 -5.36 1.87 -17.87
N LEU A 371 -6.02 3.00 -17.63
CA LEU A 371 -5.84 4.22 -18.41
C LEU A 371 -4.42 4.78 -18.26
N ALA A 372 -3.91 4.84 -17.02
CA ALA A 372 -2.52 5.27 -16.78
C ALA A 372 -1.49 4.27 -17.34
N LEU A 373 -1.78 2.97 -17.27
CA LEU A 373 -0.92 1.94 -17.86
C LEU A 373 -0.88 2.03 -19.38
N ALA A 374 -2.02 2.25 -20.03
CA ALA A 374 -2.07 2.43 -21.48
C ALA A 374 -1.20 3.64 -21.90
N ASP A 375 -1.28 4.75 -21.17
CA ASP A 375 -0.45 5.93 -21.40
C ASP A 375 1.05 5.65 -21.16
N TRP A 376 1.41 5.02 -20.05
CA TRP A 376 2.81 4.71 -19.75
C TRP A 376 3.41 3.74 -20.77
N TRP A 377 2.69 2.67 -21.14
CA TRP A 377 3.16 1.69 -22.12
C TRP A 377 3.35 2.31 -23.52
N LEU A 378 2.51 3.28 -23.92
CA LEU A 378 2.69 4.02 -25.16
C LEU A 378 4.04 4.74 -25.19
N HIS A 379 4.34 5.49 -24.13
CA HIS A 379 5.58 6.23 -24.03
C HIS A 379 6.80 5.30 -23.89
N HIS A 380 6.65 4.21 -23.14
CA HIS A 380 7.68 3.18 -23.02
C HIS A 380 8.00 2.54 -24.39
N ALA A 381 6.99 2.21 -25.19
CA ALA A 381 7.18 1.68 -26.54
C ALA A 381 7.86 2.67 -27.50
N ARG A 382 7.66 3.98 -27.30
CA ARG A 382 8.31 5.03 -28.09
C ARG A 382 9.76 5.28 -27.65
N ALA A 383 10.07 5.09 -26.37
CA ALA A 383 11.41 5.27 -25.82
C ALA A 383 12.36 4.10 -26.11
N LEU A 384 11.82 2.89 -26.32
CA LEU A 384 12.62 1.71 -26.59
C LEU A 384 13.10 1.63 -28.06
N PRO A 385 14.32 1.10 -28.30
CA PRO A 385 14.76 0.77 -29.65
C PRO A 385 13.93 -0.37 -30.25
N PRO A 386 13.93 -0.55 -31.58
CA PRO A 386 13.30 -1.72 -32.21
C PRO A 386 13.79 -3.04 -31.60
N GLY A 387 12.86 -3.92 -31.23
CA GLY A 387 13.16 -5.22 -30.64
C GLY A 387 12.02 -5.77 -29.78
N PRO A 388 12.20 -6.96 -29.16
CA PRO A 388 11.14 -7.67 -28.44
C PRO A 388 10.51 -6.86 -27.30
N GLY A 389 11.30 -6.05 -26.58
CA GLY A 389 10.79 -5.18 -25.52
C GLY A 389 9.81 -4.11 -26.04
N ARG A 390 10.11 -3.53 -27.21
CA ARG A 390 9.24 -2.56 -27.87
C ARG A 390 7.95 -3.20 -28.38
N GLU A 391 8.05 -4.39 -28.96
CA GLU A 391 6.87 -5.16 -29.40
C GLU A 391 5.96 -5.54 -28.23
N ARG A 392 6.53 -5.96 -27.10
CA ARG A 392 5.77 -6.18 -25.86
C ARG A 392 5.09 -4.90 -25.41
N ALA A 393 5.80 -3.77 -25.38
CA ALA A 393 5.25 -2.50 -24.94
C ALA A 393 4.08 -2.01 -25.82
N TRP A 394 4.18 -2.19 -27.15
CA TRP A 394 3.07 -1.90 -28.07
C TRP A 394 1.86 -2.81 -27.84
N ALA A 395 2.09 -4.11 -27.63
CA ALA A 395 1.03 -5.06 -27.33
C ALA A 395 0.31 -4.72 -26.02
N GLU A 396 1.07 -4.36 -24.97
CA GLU A 396 0.52 -3.92 -23.70
C GLU A 396 -0.30 -2.63 -23.85
N HIS A 397 0.25 -1.59 -24.49
CA HIS A 397 -0.50 -0.35 -24.76
C HIS A 397 -1.83 -0.64 -25.46
N ALA A 398 -1.79 -1.35 -26.60
CA ALA A 398 -2.97 -1.66 -27.39
C ALA A 398 -4.01 -2.43 -26.56
N ARG A 399 -3.57 -3.45 -25.81
CA ARG A 399 -4.45 -4.23 -24.94
C ARG A 399 -5.13 -3.36 -23.91
N ARG A 400 -4.40 -2.53 -23.15
CA ARG A 400 -4.99 -1.73 -22.05
C ARG A 400 -5.89 -0.63 -22.60
N ARG A 401 -5.53 0.00 -23.72
CA ARG A 401 -6.38 0.94 -24.44
C ARG A 401 -7.74 0.32 -24.77
N GLU A 402 -7.77 -0.85 -25.41
CA GLU A 402 -9.03 -1.51 -25.78
C GLU A 402 -9.83 -1.99 -24.55
N GLN A 403 -9.14 -2.45 -23.50
CA GLN A 403 -9.79 -2.81 -22.24
C GLN A 403 -10.47 -1.60 -21.58
N VAL A 404 -9.83 -0.43 -21.59
CA VAL A 404 -10.43 0.83 -21.11
C VAL A 404 -11.62 1.23 -21.97
N GLY A 405 -11.50 1.15 -23.29
CA GLY A 405 -12.56 1.49 -24.24
C GLY A 405 -13.84 0.67 -24.04
N ALA A 406 -13.72 -0.59 -23.62
CA ALA A 406 -14.87 -1.45 -23.34
C ALA A 406 -15.53 -1.20 -21.97
N ALA A 407 -14.83 -0.56 -21.03
CA ALA A 407 -15.31 -0.38 -19.65
C ALA A 407 -15.67 1.07 -19.30
N LEU A 408 -14.95 2.05 -19.84
CA LEU A 408 -15.15 3.48 -19.55
C LEU A 408 -16.57 3.99 -19.87
N PRO A 409 -17.23 3.61 -20.97
CA PRO A 409 -18.58 4.09 -21.28
C PRO A 409 -19.62 3.75 -20.20
N VAL A 410 -19.45 2.61 -19.51
CA VAL A 410 -20.33 2.19 -18.40
C VAL A 410 -20.24 3.17 -17.23
N LEU A 411 -19.05 3.69 -16.95
CA LEU A 411 -18.84 4.66 -15.87
C LEU A 411 -19.39 6.03 -16.24
N VAL A 412 -19.08 6.51 -17.44
CA VAL A 412 -19.47 7.85 -17.92
C VAL A 412 -20.98 7.97 -18.09
N GLY A 413 -21.64 6.91 -18.57
CA GLY A 413 -23.10 6.87 -18.73
C GLY A 413 -23.88 6.58 -17.45
N SER A 414 -23.23 6.53 -16.28
CA SER A 414 -23.91 6.20 -15.03
C SER A 414 -24.51 7.43 -14.35
N ASP A 415 -25.80 7.36 -14.04
CA ASP A 415 -26.49 8.36 -13.21
C ASP A 415 -26.02 8.37 -11.75
N ALA A 416 -25.24 7.36 -11.34
CA ALA A 416 -24.71 7.25 -9.99
C ALA A 416 -23.56 8.24 -9.71
N LEU A 417 -23.05 8.96 -10.71
CA LEU A 417 -21.98 9.92 -10.51
C LEU A 417 -22.43 11.15 -9.74
N THR A 418 -21.58 11.55 -8.80
CA THR A 418 -21.67 12.88 -8.17
C THR A 418 -21.14 13.95 -9.15
N PRO A 419 -21.37 15.26 -8.88
CA PRO A 419 -20.73 16.31 -9.67
C PRO A 419 -19.21 16.20 -9.72
N ALA A 420 -18.54 15.86 -8.60
CA ALA A 420 -17.10 15.66 -8.57
C ALA A 420 -16.68 14.44 -9.40
N GLY A 421 -17.43 13.34 -9.31
CA GLY A 421 -17.21 12.13 -10.12
C GLY A 421 -17.33 12.40 -11.62
N ARG A 422 -18.29 13.23 -12.04
CA ARG A 422 -18.43 13.64 -13.45
C ARG A 422 -17.18 14.36 -13.96
N THR A 423 -16.66 15.34 -13.22
CA THR A 423 -15.41 16.03 -13.61
C THR A 423 -14.22 15.06 -13.73
N VAL A 424 -14.10 14.08 -12.84
CA VAL A 424 -13.05 13.05 -12.94
C VAL A 424 -13.27 12.18 -14.18
N ALA A 425 -14.51 11.74 -14.44
CA ALA A 425 -14.85 10.95 -15.64
C ALA A 425 -14.57 11.72 -16.94
N GLU A 426 -14.85 13.02 -16.99
CA GLU A 426 -14.52 13.89 -18.13
C GLU A 426 -13.01 13.94 -18.40
N GLY A 427 -12.19 14.04 -17.34
CA GLY A 427 -10.73 13.91 -17.45
C GLY A 427 -10.32 12.54 -17.99
N MET A 428 -10.96 11.46 -17.53
CA MET A 428 -10.68 10.10 -18.00
C MET A 428 -11.03 9.93 -19.48
N VAL A 429 -12.16 10.49 -19.93
CA VAL A 429 -12.54 10.53 -21.34
C VAL A 429 -11.51 11.30 -22.15
N THR A 430 -11.07 12.47 -21.66
CA THR A 430 -10.05 13.28 -22.36
C THR A 430 -8.75 12.50 -22.53
N ALA A 431 -8.24 11.87 -21.47
CA ALA A 431 -7.04 11.04 -21.53
C ALA A 431 -7.22 9.85 -22.47
N TYR A 432 -8.36 9.17 -22.42
CA TYR A 432 -8.67 8.07 -23.33
C TYR A 432 -8.69 8.53 -24.80
N THR A 433 -9.32 9.66 -25.10
CA THR A 433 -9.35 10.23 -26.46
C THR A 433 -7.94 10.49 -26.99
N ARG A 434 -7.03 11.05 -26.18
CA ARG A 434 -5.61 11.23 -26.56
C ARG A 434 -4.94 9.91 -26.93
N LEU A 435 -5.19 8.84 -26.17
CA LEU A 435 -4.66 7.51 -26.48
C LEU A 435 -5.23 6.93 -27.77
N THR A 436 -6.49 7.21 -28.09
CA THR A 436 -7.09 6.75 -29.35
C THR A 436 -6.55 7.45 -30.59
N GLN A 437 -6.05 8.68 -30.44
CA GLN A 437 -5.43 9.46 -31.51
C GLN A 437 -3.95 9.08 -31.76
N ALA A 438 -3.31 8.39 -30.82
CA ALA A 438 -1.94 7.94 -31.00
C ALA A 438 -1.84 6.87 -32.09
N GLU A 439 -0.83 6.99 -32.96
CA GLU A 439 -0.49 5.95 -33.93
C GLU A 439 0.03 4.70 -33.20
N VAL A 440 -0.58 3.56 -33.50
CA VAL A 440 -0.25 2.24 -32.96
C VAL A 440 -0.11 1.27 -34.14
N PRO A 441 0.88 0.37 -34.16
CA PRO A 441 0.97 -0.62 -35.23
C PRO A 441 -0.29 -1.49 -35.30
N ALA A 442 -0.82 -1.65 -36.52
CA ALA A 442 -2.15 -2.22 -36.76
C ALA A 442 -2.32 -3.63 -36.18
N ASP A 443 -1.29 -4.47 -36.26
CA ASP A 443 -1.33 -5.86 -35.76
C ASP A 443 -1.52 -5.95 -34.24
N HIS A 444 -0.97 -5.00 -33.48
CA HIS A 444 -1.16 -4.95 -32.02
C HIS A 444 -2.59 -4.54 -31.68
N LEU A 445 -3.13 -3.56 -32.41
CA LEU A 445 -4.51 -3.11 -32.23
C LEU A 445 -5.53 -4.20 -32.58
N ALA A 446 -5.35 -4.87 -33.73
CA ALA A 446 -6.24 -5.95 -34.17
C ALA A 446 -6.29 -7.10 -33.13
N ARG A 447 -5.13 -7.48 -32.57
CA ARG A 447 -5.05 -8.49 -31.50
C ARG A 447 -5.75 -8.04 -30.21
N ALA A 448 -5.61 -6.77 -29.83
CA ALA A 448 -6.25 -6.22 -28.65
C ALA A 448 -7.79 -6.21 -28.77
N VAL A 449 -8.31 -5.80 -29.94
CA VAL A 449 -9.75 -5.83 -30.24
C VAL A 449 -10.29 -7.25 -30.16
N ALA A 450 -9.61 -8.22 -30.80
CA ALA A 450 -9.99 -9.63 -30.76
C ALA A 450 -10.00 -10.17 -29.32
N TYR A 451 -8.96 -9.85 -28.52
CA TYR A 451 -8.87 -10.24 -27.12
C TYR A 451 -10.07 -9.75 -26.29
N VAL A 452 -10.41 -8.46 -26.37
CA VAL A 452 -11.52 -7.90 -25.60
C VAL A 452 -12.87 -8.49 -26.04
N ALA A 453 -13.07 -8.71 -27.34
CA ALA A 453 -14.27 -9.35 -27.87
C ALA A 453 -14.43 -10.79 -27.33
N THR A 454 -13.35 -11.58 -27.35
CA THR A 454 -13.35 -12.94 -26.79
C THR A 454 -13.62 -12.93 -25.29
N THR A 455 -12.96 -12.05 -24.52
CA THR A 455 -13.18 -11.95 -23.07
C THR A 455 -14.62 -11.55 -22.75
N ARG A 456 -15.24 -10.66 -23.53
CA ARG A 456 -16.65 -10.29 -23.37
C ARG A 456 -17.59 -11.46 -23.66
N ALA A 457 -17.35 -12.21 -24.74
CA ALA A 457 -18.15 -13.39 -25.07
C ALA A 457 -18.09 -14.46 -23.96
N LEU A 458 -16.90 -14.74 -23.43
CA LEU A 458 -16.71 -15.66 -22.31
C LEU A 458 -17.40 -15.17 -21.04
N TRP A 459 -17.36 -13.87 -20.76
CA TRP A 459 -18.05 -13.29 -19.61
C TRP A 459 -19.56 -13.44 -19.73
N LEU A 460 -20.15 -13.11 -20.88
CA LEU A 460 -21.58 -13.27 -21.14
C LEU A 460 -22.04 -14.72 -21.01
N GLN A 461 -21.25 -15.69 -21.49
CA GLN A 461 -21.56 -17.11 -21.33
C GLN A 461 -21.61 -17.51 -19.85
N ARG A 462 -20.69 -17.01 -19.02
CA ARG A 462 -20.69 -17.28 -17.58
C ARG A 462 -21.88 -16.65 -16.86
N GLN A 463 -22.28 -15.44 -17.23
CA GLN A 463 -23.45 -14.77 -16.64
C GLN A 463 -24.78 -15.36 -17.12
N GLY A 464 -24.83 -15.85 -18.36
CA GLY A 464 -26.03 -16.50 -18.93
C GLY A 464 -26.28 -17.91 -18.39
N GLY A 465 -25.24 -18.60 -17.91
CA GLY A 465 -25.35 -19.93 -17.27
C GLY A 465 -25.82 -19.89 -15.80
N THR A 466 -26.00 -18.71 -15.21
CA THR A 466 -26.42 -18.51 -13.80
C THR A 466 -27.89 -18.08 -13.66
N HIS A 467 -28.80 -18.64 -14.47
CA HIS A 467 -30.23 -18.58 -14.18
C HIS A 467 -30.65 -19.80 -13.35
N PRO A 468 -31.19 -19.63 -12.12
CA PRO A 468 -31.89 -20.72 -11.45
C PRO A 468 -33.23 -20.95 -12.16
N SER A 469 -33.54 -22.23 -12.42
CA SER A 469 -34.89 -22.69 -12.75
C SER A 469 -35.90 -22.39 -11.65
#